data_AF-A0A3N6M3U7-F1
#
_entry.id   AF-A0A3N6M3U7-F1
#
_cell.length_a   1.000
_cell.length_b   1.000
_cell.length_c   1.000
_cell.angle_alpha   90.00
_cell.angle_beta   90.00
_cell.angle_gamma   90.00
#
_symmetry.space_group_name_H-M   'P 1'
#
loop_
_entity.id
_entity.type
_entity.pdbx_description
1 polymer ?
#
loop_
_entity_poly.entity_id
_entity_poly.type
_entity_poly.pdbx_seq_one_letter_code
_entity_poly.pdbx_strand_id
1 'polypeptide(L)'
;MTGEQVYVSHAPADLELVQKLFTTVRNFPFDVHVALEEVDSNENRDRLEGRIVDSDVVVAVLTDRSANSRWVNQEIGYARAEGVPVLPVYEDEAYRGGFLADVEGVAIDRDHLARTVFELLTGIRAELTPLGPLSVPNWFMRFPCTVDGCREAVVLEIESAQQKLWKQHRHGHPLFVSCDGCDATYYFNPATIGFIRRDPPDQ
;
A
#
# COMPACT_ATOMS: atom_id res chain seq x y z
N MET A 1 -2.00 -16.01 -6.45
CA MET A 1 -1.80 -14.56 -6.34
C MET A 1 -3.18 -13.96 -6.34
N THR A 2 -3.53 -13.17 -5.34
CA THR A 2 -4.92 -12.77 -5.09
C THR A 2 -5.46 -11.81 -6.15
N GLY A 3 -4.60 -11.33 -7.06
CA GLY A 3 -5.00 -10.75 -8.34
C GLY A 3 -5.35 -9.27 -8.24
N GLU A 4 -5.38 -8.71 -7.03
CA GLU A 4 -5.72 -7.31 -6.85
C GLU A 4 -4.60 -6.38 -7.32
N GLN A 5 -5.01 -5.25 -7.88
CA GLN A 5 -4.17 -4.26 -8.55
C GLN A 5 -4.38 -2.88 -7.91
N VAL A 6 -3.30 -2.30 -7.38
CA VAL A 6 -3.27 -0.96 -6.80
C VAL A 6 -2.52 -0.04 -7.74
N TYR A 7 -3.20 0.95 -8.31
CA TYR A 7 -2.56 2.00 -9.10
C TYR A 7 -2.21 3.19 -8.21
N VAL A 8 -1.02 3.76 -8.35
CA VAL A 8 -0.58 4.93 -7.58
C VAL A 8 -0.37 6.11 -8.52
N SER A 9 -1.28 7.08 -8.46
CA SER A 9 -1.22 8.36 -9.15
C SER A 9 -0.46 9.37 -8.30
N HIS A 10 0.55 10.03 -8.88
CA HIS A 10 1.37 11.05 -8.22
C HIS A 10 2.02 12.00 -9.24
N ALA A 11 2.52 13.16 -8.80
CA ALA A 11 3.40 13.97 -9.66
C ALA A 11 4.81 13.36 -9.68
N PRO A 12 5.57 13.41 -10.78
CA PRO A 12 6.91 12.79 -10.83
C PRO A 12 7.87 13.27 -9.74
N ALA A 13 7.72 14.53 -9.30
CA ALA A 13 8.49 15.12 -8.21
C ALA A 13 8.25 14.45 -6.84
N ASP A 14 7.13 13.73 -6.67
CA ASP A 14 6.76 13.04 -5.44
C ASP A 14 7.27 11.59 -5.39
N LEU A 15 7.99 11.12 -6.41
CA LEU A 15 8.40 9.72 -6.52
C LEU A 15 9.13 9.20 -5.27
N GLU A 16 10.01 10.00 -4.67
CA GLU A 16 10.72 9.60 -3.44
C GLU A 16 9.75 9.39 -2.26
N LEU A 17 8.76 10.27 -2.09
CA LEU A 17 7.73 10.12 -1.07
C LEU A 17 6.89 8.88 -1.34
N VAL A 18 6.44 8.67 -2.58
CA VAL A 18 5.66 7.51 -2.98
C VAL A 18 6.43 6.22 -2.72
N GLN A 19 7.71 6.16 -3.08
CA GLN A 19 8.54 5.00 -2.79
C GLN A 19 8.59 4.70 -1.29
N LYS A 20 8.77 5.71 -0.43
CA LYS A 20 8.76 5.53 1.03
C LYS A 20 7.42 5.02 1.55
N LEU A 21 6.30 5.58 1.08
CA LEU A 21 4.96 5.17 1.50
C LEU A 21 4.63 3.73 1.08
N PHE A 22 5.04 3.34 -0.13
CA PHE A 22 4.68 2.03 -0.71
C PHE A 22 5.74 0.94 -0.54
N THR A 23 6.88 1.23 0.09
CA THR A 23 7.95 0.24 0.30
C THR A 23 7.43 -1.02 1.01
N THR A 24 6.65 -0.87 2.08
CA THR A 24 6.10 -2.02 2.80
C THR A 24 4.78 -2.53 2.23
N VAL A 25 4.02 -1.66 1.57
CA VAL A 25 2.77 -1.99 0.86
C VAL A 25 3.02 -3.02 -0.24
N ARG A 26 4.17 -2.95 -0.92
CA ARG A 26 4.60 -3.91 -1.95
C ARG A 26 4.90 -5.32 -1.45
N ASN A 27 4.96 -5.55 -0.13
CA ASN A 27 5.22 -6.88 0.43
C ASN A 27 3.95 -7.74 0.54
N PHE A 28 2.78 -7.17 0.25
CA PHE A 28 1.50 -7.87 0.30
C PHE A 28 1.16 -8.54 -1.05
N PRO A 29 0.19 -9.47 -1.09
CA PRO A 29 -0.07 -10.29 -2.27
C PRO A 29 -0.86 -9.61 -3.40
N PHE A 30 -0.86 -8.28 -3.46
CA PHE A 30 -1.43 -7.47 -4.54
C PHE A 30 -0.32 -6.74 -5.30
N ASP A 31 -0.58 -6.42 -6.58
CA ASP A 31 0.37 -5.70 -7.42
C ASP A 31 0.23 -4.19 -7.20
N VAL A 32 1.36 -3.49 -7.11
CA VAL A 32 1.39 -2.04 -6.90
C VAL A 32 2.06 -1.39 -8.09
N HIS A 33 1.24 -0.76 -8.94
CA HIS A 33 1.72 -0.01 -10.07
C HIS A 33 1.91 1.46 -9.71
N VAL A 34 3.17 1.91 -9.63
CA VAL A 34 3.49 3.34 -9.45
C VAL A 34 3.63 4.00 -10.82
N ALA A 35 2.85 5.05 -11.06
CA ALA A 35 2.88 5.80 -12.32
C ALA A 35 4.21 6.56 -12.45
N LEU A 36 5.05 6.16 -13.41
CA LEU A 36 6.39 6.75 -13.60
C LEU A 36 6.45 7.78 -14.74
N GLU A 37 5.39 7.94 -15.55
CA GLU A 37 5.43 8.71 -16.79
C GLU A 37 4.42 9.87 -16.77
N GLU A 38 4.89 11.08 -17.09
CA GLU A 38 4.03 12.15 -17.61
C GLU A 38 3.74 11.85 -19.08
N VAL A 39 2.47 11.92 -19.48
CA VAL A 39 2.05 11.44 -20.78
C VAL A 39 2.00 12.54 -21.82
N ASP A 40 3.04 12.58 -22.65
CA ASP A 40 3.14 13.50 -23.78
C ASP A 40 2.67 12.90 -25.13
N SER A 41 2.27 11.62 -25.19
CA SER A 41 1.83 10.96 -26.43
C SER A 41 0.49 10.21 -26.28
N ASN A 42 -0.24 10.06 -27.39
CA ASN A 42 -1.56 9.40 -27.40
C ASN A 42 -1.48 7.88 -27.10
N GLU A 43 -0.45 7.17 -27.60
CA GLU A 43 -0.29 5.72 -27.34
C GLU A 43 0.00 5.42 -25.86
N ASN A 44 0.64 6.35 -25.15
CA ASN A 44 0.87 6.22 -23.73
C ASN A 44 -0.42 6.42 -22.92
N ARG A 45 -1.39 7.22 -23.41
CA ARG A 45 -2.69 7.43 -22.74
C ARG A 45 -3.54 6.17 -22.72
N ASP A 46 -3.75 5.52 -23.87
CA ASP A 46 -4.58 4.32 -23.97
C ASP A 46 -4.06 3.20 -23.04
N ARG A 47 -2.73 3.11 -22.89
CA ARG A 47 -2.09 2.14 -21.98
C ARG A 47 -2.29 2.48 -20.51
N LEU A 48 -2.33 3.76 -20.14
CA LEU A 48 -2.54 4.21 -18.76
C LEU A 48 -4.02 4.15 -18.37
N GLU A 49 -4.92 4.45 -19.30
CA GLU A 49 -6.36 4.22 -19.14
C GLU A 49 -6.65 2.75 -18.85
N GLY A 50 -6.08 1.83 -19.63
CA GLY A 50 -6.22 0.39 -19.37
C GLY A 50 -5.72 -0.02 -17.97
N ARG A 51 -4.59 0.53 -17.51
CA ARG A 51 -4.06 0.25 -16.17
C ARG A 51 -4.97 0.75 -15.04
N ILE A 52 -5.61 1.89 -15.23
CA ILE A 52 -6.54 2.44 -14.23
C ILE A 52 -7.80 1.57 -14.17
N VAL A 53 -8.37 1.19 -15.32
CA VAL A 53 -9.58 0.34 -15.40
C VAL A 53 -9.34 -1.05 -14.82
N ASP A 54 -8.15 -1.62 -15.06
CA ASP A 54 -7.78 -2.93 -14.55
C ASP A 54 -7.41 -2.92 -13.05
N SER A 55 -7.42 -1.74 -12.41
CA SER A 55 -7.10 -1.60 -10.99
C SER A 55 -8.32 -1.74 -10.10
N ASP A 56 -8.17 -2.40 -8.95
CA ASP A 56 -9.20 -2.51 -7.92
C ASP A 56 -9.28 -1.24 -7.07
N VAL A 57 -8.18 -0.50 -6.96
CA VAL A 57 -8.13 0.79 -6.27
C VAL A 57 -7.04 1.70 -6.85
N VAL A 58 -7.36 2.98 -6.96
CA VAL A 58 -6.39 4.03 -7.27
C VAL A 58 -6.04 4.78 -6.00
N VAL A 59 -4.75 4.87 -5.67
CA VAL A 59 -4.25 5.76 -4.62
C VAL A 59 -3.73 7.04 -5.25
N ALA A 60 -4.35 8.17 -4.93
CA ALA A 60 -3.93 9.48 -5.42
C ALA A 60 -3.10 10.21 -4.35
N VAL A 61 -1.81 10.40 -4.61
CA VAL A 61 -0.90 11.10 -3.69
C VAL A 61 -0.92 12.60 -3.99
N LEU A 62 -1.50 13.38 -3.09
CA LEU A 62 -1.83 14.80 -3.24
C LEU A 62 -0.89 15.69 -2.40
N THR A 63 0.08 16.30 -3.07
CA THR A 63 1.05 17.27 -2.53
C THR A 63 0.85 18.61 -3.22
N ASP A 64 1.66 19.61 -2.85
CA ASP A 64 1.72 20.88 -3.59
C ASP A 64 2.06 20.67 -5.08
N ARG A 65 2.82 19.61 -5.41
CA ARG A 65 3.25 19.27 -6.78
C ARG A 65 2.15 18.59 -7.58
N SER A 66 1.34 17.75 -6.96
CA SER A 66 0.30 16.99 -7.67
C SER A 66 -1.07 17.64 -7.66
N ALA A 67 -1.38 18.52 -6.70
CA ALA A 67 -2.69 19.18 -6.60
C ALA A 67 -3.10 19.90 -7.89
N ASN A 68 -2.14 20.53 -8.57
CA ASN A 68 -2.38 21.24 -9.84
C ASN A 68 -1.88 20.45 -11.06
N SER A 69 -1.43 19.20 -10.87
CA SER A 69 -1.00 18.37 -12.00
C SER A 69 -2.22 18.01 -12.84
N ARG A 70 -2.21 18.45 -14.10
CA ARG A 70 -3.25 18.09 -15.07
C ARG A 70 -3.38 16.58 -15.21
N TRP A 71 -2.24 15.88 -15.19
CA TRP A 71 -2.18 14.44 -15.37
C TRP A 71 -2.84 13.70 -14.19
N VAL A 72 -2.44 14.00 -12.97
CA VAL A 72 -3.03 13.41 -11.75
C VAL A 72 -4.53 13.66 -11.68
N ASN A 73 -4.98 14.88 -12.00
CA ASN A 73 -6.40 15.21 -12.04
C ASN A 73 -7.16 14.43 -13.14
N GLN A 74 -6.53 14.15 -14.29
CA GLN A 74 -7.11 13.32 -15.34
C GLN A 74 -7.22 11.86 -14.92
N GLU A 75 -6.18 11.29 -14.30
CA GLU A 75 -6.20 9.92 -13.78
C GLU A 75 -7.29 9.74 -12.72
N ILE A 76 -7.41 10.69 -11.78
CA ILE A 76 -8.48 10.70 -10.76
C ILE A 76 -9.86 10.78 -11.42
N GLY A 77 -10.04 11.70 -12.39
CA GLY A 77 -11.30 11.87 -13.09
C GLY A 77 -11.70 10.62 -13.88
N TYR A 78 -10.74 9.99 -14.55
CA TYR A 78 -10.95 8.77 -15.33
C TYR A 78 -11.31 7.58 -14.43
N ALA A 79 -10.54 7.36 -13.37
CA ALA A 79 -10.84 6.33 -12.36
C ALA A 79 -12.26 6.47 -11.80
N ARG A 80 -12.67 7.69 -11.45
CA ARG A 80 -14.03 7.98 -10.94
C ARG A 80 -15.11 7.74 -11.99
N ALA A 81 -14.85 8.06 -13.26
CA ALA A 81 -15.78 7.82 -14.36
C ALA A 81 -16.00 6.32 -14.61
N GLU A 82 -14.95 5.52 -14.48
CA GLU A 82 -14.97 4.07 -14.66
C GLU A 82 -15.43 3.31 -13.39
N GLY A 83 -15.70 4.03 -12.30
CA GLY A 83 -16.19 3.45 -11.04
C GLY A 83 -15.12 2.78 -10.19
N VAL A 84 -13.84 3.00 -10.50
CA VAL A 84 -12.71 2.52 -9.69
C VAL A 84 -12.60 3.41 -8.43
N PRO A 85 -12.55 2.84 -7.22
CA PRO A 85 -12.45 3.63 -6.00
C PRO A 85 -11.09 4.36 -5.97
N VAL A 86 -11.14 5.60 -5.48
CA VAL A 86 -9.95 6.44 -5.34
C VAL A 86 -9.72 6.73 -3.86
N LEU A 87 -8.58 6.30 -3.33
CA LEU A 87 -8.11 6.61 -1.98
C LEU A 87 -7.15 7.82 -2.03
N PRO A 88 -7.58 9.01 -1.59
CA PRO A 88 -6.68 10.15 -1.50
C PRO A 88 -5.69 10.00 -0.35
N VAL A 89 -4.42 10.31 -0.61
CA VAL A 89 -3.33 10.40 0.37
C VAL A 89 -2.72 11.79 0.27
N TYR A 90 -2.98 12.69 1.20
CA TYR A 90 -2.84 14.13 0.98
C TYR A 90 -2.01 14.84 2.07
N GLU A 91 -1.25 15.87 1.71
CA GLU A 91 -0.52 16.70 2.68
C GLU A 91 -1.39 17.77 3.33
N ASP A 92 -2.30 18.35 2.54
CA ASP A 92 -3.22 19.40 2.98
C ASP A 92 -4.63 19.08 2.49
N GLU A 93 -5.61 19.29 3.36
CA GLU A 93 -7.04 19.08 3.06
C GLU A 93 -7.49 19.87 1.83
N ALA A 94 -6.89 21.03 1.59
CA ALA A 94 -7.17 21.86 0.42
C ALA A 94 -6.82 21.17 -0.92
N TYR A 95 -5.96 20.15 -0.90
CA TYR A 95 -5.58 19.42 -2.11
C TYR A 95 -6.62 18.36 -2.53
N ARG A 96 -7.56 17.99 -1.66
CA ARG A 96 -8.67 17.07 -1.98
C ARG A 96 -9.79 17.73 -2.80
N GLY A 97 -9.48 18.69 -3.66
CA GLY A 97 -10.48 19.40 -4.45
C GLY A 97 -11.21 18.51 -5.48
N GLY A 98 -12.25 19.08 -6.11
CA GLY A 98 -12.93 18.45 -7.24
C GLY A 98 -13.62 17.14 -6.88
N PHE A 99 -13.32 16.07 -7.63
CA PHE A 99 -13.94 14.74 -7.45
C PHE A 99 -13.59 14.06 -6.11
N LEU A 100 -12.67 14.61 -5.33
CA LEU A 100 -12.21 14.06 -4.05
C LEU A 100 -12.69 14.83 -2.83
N ALA A 101 -13.48 15.90 -3.00
CA ALA A 101 -13.90 16.79 -1.91
C ALA A 101 -14.60 16.03 -0.76
N ASP A 102 -15.47 15.10 -1.12
CA ASP A 102 -16.26 14.29 -0.20
C ASP A 102 -15.69 12.89 0.03
N VAL A 103 -14.46 12.62 -0.42
CA VAL A 103 -13.81 11.31 -0.27
C VAL A 103 -12.87 11.34 0.92
N GLU A 104 -13.13 10.48 1.91
CA GLU A 104 -12.20 10.28 3.03
C GLU A 104 -10.84 9.78 2.53
N GLY A 105 -9.77 10.21 3.19
CA GLY A 105 -8.41 9.87 2.79
C GLY A 105 -7.45 9.84 3.95
N VAL A 106 -6.18 9.64 3.61
CA VAL A 106 -5.08 9.53 4.57
C VAL A 106 -4.25 10.80 4.54
N ALA A 107 -4.15 11.51 5.66
CA ALA A 107 -3.28 12.66 5.78
C ALA A 107 -1.80 12.21 5.86
N ILE A 108 -0.92 12.87 5.12
CA ILE A 108 0.51 12.61 5.13
C ILE A 108 1.14 13.36 6.31
N ASP A 109 1.49 12.61 7.36
CA ASP A 109 2.38 13.08 8.41
C ASP A 109 3.84 12.74 8.05
N ARG A 110 4.61 13.74 7.60
CA ARG A 110 6.02 13.57 7.21
C ARG A 110 6.93 13.28 8.40
N ASP A 111 6.58 13.75 9.58
CA ASP A 111 7.34 13.51 10.81
C ASP A 111 7.06 12.10 11.36
N HIS A 112 5.88 11.54 11.05
CA HIS A 112 5.47 10.22 11.48
C HIS A 112 5.00 9.32 10.31
N LEU A 113 5.83 9.15 9.28
CA LEU A 113 5.48 8.36 8.09
C LEU A 113 4.98 6.93 8.40
N ALA A 114 5.42 6.30 9.49
CA ALA A 114 4.92 4.99 9.90
C ALA A 114 3.41 4.99 10.17
N ARG A 115 2.87 6.10 10.70
CA ARG A 115 1.43 6.31 10.89
C ARG A 115 0.72 6.46 9.54
N THR A 116 1.27 7.28 8.65
CA THR A 116 0.74 7.46 7.29
C THR A 116 0.66 6.13 6.54
N VAL A 117 1.73 5.32 6.62
CA VAL A 117 1.77 3.97 6.01
C VAL A 117 0.72 3.04 6.65
N PHE A 118 0.55 3.10 7.98
CA PHE A 118 -0.47 2.32 8.66
C PHE A 118 -1.90 2.70 8.21
N GLU A 119 -2.19 4.00 8.11
CA GLU A 119 -3.48 4.51 7.67
C GLU A 119 -3.71 4.21 6.17
N LEU A 120 -2.68 4.32 5.33
CA LEU A 120 -2.69 3.90 3.92
C LEU A 120 -3.04 2.42 3.78
N LEU A 121 -2.34 1.54 4.51
CA LEU A 121 -2.67 0.11 4.54
C LEU A 121 -4.10 -0.12 5.04
N THR A 122 -4.59 0.66 6.00
CA THR A 122 -5.97 0.59 6.46
C THR A 122 -6.96 0.91 5.34
N GLY A 123 -6.73 2.01 4.61
CA GLY A 123 -7.57 2.43 3.49
C GLY A 123 -7.57 1.41 2.36
N ILE A 124 -6.40 0.97 1.90
CA ILE A 124 -6.27 -0.05 0.85
C ILE A 124 -6.99 -1.34 1.28
N ARG A 125 -6.82 -1.78 2.54
CA ARG A 125 -7.52 -2.95 3.06
C ARG A 125 -9.03 -2.79 3.02
N ALA A 126 -9.55 -1.60 3.35
CA ALA A 126 -10.98 -1.34 3.35
C ALA A 126 -11.57 -1.44 1.93
N GLU A 127 -10.88 -0.88 0.94
CA GLU A 127 -11.30 -0.94 -0.47
C GLU A 127 -11.20 -2.35 -1.06
N LEU A 128 -10.14 -3.10 -0.72
CA LEU A 128 -9.91 -4.46 -1.23
C LEU A 128 -10.63 -5.56 -0.42
N THR A 129 -11.31 -5.24 0.68
CA THR A 129 -12.04 -6.26 1.45
C THR A 129 -13.23 -6.75 0.63
N PRO A 130 -13.37 -8.06 0.35
CA PRO A 130 -14.45 -8.50 -0.52
C PRO A 130 -15.81 -8.27 0.14
N LEU A 131 -16.78 -7.84 -0.67
CA LEU A 131 -18.18 -7.71 -0.27
C LEU A 131 -18.80 -9.11 -0.12
N GLY A 132 -18.51 -9.81 0.97
CA GLY A 132 -19.12 -11.12 1.23
C GLY A 132 -18.73 -11.76 2.58
N PRO A 133 -19.67 -12.41 3.30
CA PRO A 133 -19.44 -13.02 4.61
C PRO A 133 -18.54 -14.27 4.60
N LEU A 134 -18.03 -14.68 3.43
CA LEU A 134 -17.26 -15.93 3.25
C LEU A 134 -15.78 -15.70 2.95
N SER A 135 -15.35 -14.45 2.77
CA SER A 135 -13.94 -14.12 2.57
C SER A 135 -13.39 -13.54 3.85
N VAL A 136 -12.66 -14.37 4.61
CA VAL A 136 -11.72 -13.84 5.59
C VAL A 136 -10.62 -13.18 4.77
N PRO A 137 -10.28 -11.91 4.99
CA PRO A 137 -9.18 -11.31 4.26
C PRO A 137 -7.89 -12.05 4.66
N ASN A 138 -7.37 -12.92 3.79
CA ASN A 138 -6.11 -13.64 3.99
C ASN A 138 -4.96 -12.70 3.66
N TRP A 139 -4.71 -11.73 4.55
CA TRP A 139 -3.56 -10.85 4.45
C TRP A 139 -2.37 -11.60 5.02
N PHE A 140 -1.49 -12.06 4.16
CA PHE A 140 -0.23 -12.67 4.55
C PHE A 140 0.93 -12.02 3.82
N MET A 141 2.11 -12.05 4.42
CA MET A 141 3.35 -11.74 3.73
C MET A 141 4.10 -13.04 3.48
N ARG A 142 4.43 -13.33 2.22
CA ARG A 142 5.26 -14.47 1.85
C ARG A 142 6.61 -14.00 1.34
N PHE A 143 7.68 -14.52 1.91
CA PHE A 143 9.05 -14.16 1.52
C PHE A 143 9.97 -15.38 1.61
N PRO A 144 11.05 -15.44 0.81
CA PRO A 144 12.04 -16.50 0.96
C PRO A 144 12.78 -16.36 2.30
N CYS A 145 13.06 -17.47 2.96
CA CYS A 145 13.95 -17.47 4.11
C CYS A 145 15.32 -16.91 3.69
N THR A 146 15.87 -16.00 4.49
CA THR A 146 17.15 -15.32 4.24
C THR A 146 18.35 -15.96 4.95
N VAL A 147 18.14 -17.12 5.61
CA VAL A 147 19.21 -17.87 6.28
C VAL A 147 19.96 -18.68 5.25
N ASP A 148 21.30 -18.60 5.27
CA ASP A 148 22.15 -19.31 4.33
C ASP A 148 21.87 -20.82 4.33
N GLY A 149 21.59 -21.35 3.14
CA GLY A 149 21.28 -22.78 2.94
C GLY A 149 19.82 -23.17 3.19
N CYS A 150 18.99 -22.31 3.77
CA CYS A 150 17.55 -22.54 3.89
C CYS A 150 16.83 -22.17 2.57
N ARG A 151 15.90 -23.02 2.11
CA ARG A 151 15.14 -22.81 0.87
C ARG A 151 13.64 -22.61 1.08
N GLU A 152 13.21 -22.61 2.33
CA GLU A 152 11.81 -22.48 2.67
C GLU A 152 11.27 -21.08 2.42
N ALA A 153 9.98 -21.01 2.11
CA ALA A 153 9.24 -19.77 2.10
C ALA A 153 8.57 -19.57 3.46
N VAL A 154 8.72 -18.39 4.04
CA VAL A 154 8.10 -18.02 5.31
C VAL A 154 6.80 -17.26 5.01
N VAL A 155 5.74 -17.55 5.76
CA VAL A 155 4.42 -16.92 5.61
C VAL A 155 4.01 -16.28 6.93
N LEU A 156 4.01 -14.95 6.99
CA LEU A 156 3.45 -14.19 8.12
C LEU A 156 1.96 -13.97 7.87
N GLU A 157 1.09 -14.69 8.57
CA GLU A 157 -0.36 -14.45 8.58
C GLU A 157 -0.70 -13.21 9.41
N ILE A 158 -1.51 -12.31 8.85
CA ILE A 158 -1.93 -11.03 9.47
C ILE A 158 -3.43 -11.07 9.75
N GLU A 159 -3.81 -11.95 10.67
CA GLU A 159 -5.21 -12.16 11.08
C GLU A 159 -5.78 -11.02 11.93
N SER A 160 -4.91 -10.23 12.55
CA SER A 160 -5.35 -9.15 13.45
C SER A 160 -5.90 -7.97 12.67
N ALA A 161 -7.06 -7.47 13.11
CA ALA A 161 -7.62 -6.23 12.64
C ALA A 161 -6.63 -5.06 12.84
N GLN A 162 -6.69 -4.08 11.94
CA GLN A 162 -5.75 -2.98 11.86
C GLN A 162 -5.64 -2.18 13.18
N GLN A 163 -6.75 -1.95 13.89
CA GLN A 163 -6.74 -1.31 15.22
C GLN A 163 -5.92 -2.09 16.26
N LYS A 164 -5.96 -3.42 16.23
CA LYS A 164 -5.18 -4.28 17.13
C LYS A 164 -3.69 -4.22 16.79
N LEU A 165 -3.35 -4.17 15.50
CA LEU A 165 -1.98 -3.97 15.03
C LEU A 165 -1.41 -2.63 15.50
N TRP A 166 -2.17 -1.53 15.42
CA TRP A 166 -1.75 -0.24 15.95
C TRP A 166 -1.46 -0.28 17.45
N LYS A 167 -2.34 -0.94 18.21
CA LYS A 167 -2.16 -1.12 19.65
C LYS A 167 -0.87 -1.91 19.95
N GLN A 168 -0.59 -2.98 19.22
CA GLN A 168 0.66 -3.74 19.35
C GLN A 168 1.90 -2.88 19.06
N HIS A 169 1.86 -2.10 17.98
CA HIS A 169 2.92 -1.16 17.63
C HIS A 169 3.20 -0.16 18.77
N ARG A 170 2.16 0.47 19.31
CA ARG A 170 2.29 1.43 20.43
C ARG A 170 2.87 0.82 21.71
N HIS A 171 2.68 -0.48 21.93
CA HIS A 171 3.25 -1.20 23.07
C HIS A 171 4.63 -1.82 22.77
N GLY A 172 5.17 -1.62 21.57
CA GLY A 172 6.47 -2.17 21.18
C GLY A 172 6.46 -3.70 21.02
N HIS A 173 5.29 -4.31 20.79
CA HIS A 173 5.18 -5.76 20.57
C HIS A 173 5.25 -6.05 19.06
N PRO A 174 6.36 -6.60 18.55
CA PRO A 174 6.47 -6.92 17.13
C PRO A 174 5.55 -8.08 16.73
N LEU A 175 5.16 -8.11 15.46
CA LEU A 175 4.71 -9.34 14.82
C LEU A 175 5.90 -10.26 14.63
N PHE A 176 5.69 -11.57 14.69
CA PHE A 176 6.76 -12.51 14.42
C PHE A 176 6.26 -13.77 13.73
N VAL A 177 7.16 -14.42 13.01
CA VAL A 177 6.97 -15.76 12.42
C VAL A 177 8.30 -16.49 12.35
N SER A 178 8.29 -17.79 12.58
CA SER A 178 9.47 -18.65 12.50
C SER A 178 9.46 -19.43 11.20
N CYS A 179 10.65 -19.67 10.64
CA CYS A 179 10.80 -20.46 9.42
C CYS A 179 10.74 -21.96 9.74
N ASP A 180 9.79 -22.69 9.14
CA ASP A 180 9.61 -24.13 9.35
C ASP A 180 10.85 -24.99 8.97
N GLY A 181 11.79 -24.45 8.19
CA GLY A 181 12.98 -25.19 7.74
C GLY A 181 14.25 -24.95 8.56
N CYS A 182 14.35 -23.85 9.31
CA CYS A 182 15.58 -23.50 10.04
C CYS A 182 15.34 -22.83 11.40
N ASP A 183 14.08 -22.73 11.83
CA ASP A 183 13.60 -22.15 13.09
C ASP A 183 14.03 -20.70 13.38
N ALA A 184 14.65 -20.01 12.41
CA ALA A 184 14.94 -18.59 12.51
C ALA A 184 13.64 -17.78 12.61
N THR A 185 13.61 -16.83 13.55
CA THR A 185 12.43 -16.02 13.84
C THR A 185 12.58 -14.62 13.27
N TYR A 186 11.60 -14.20 12.48
CA TYR A 186 11.54 -12.88 11.84
C TYR A 186 10.59 -11.99 12.61
N TYR A 187 10.98 -10.73 12.81
CA TYR A 187 10.18 -9.74 13.54
C TYR A 187 9.82 -8.57 12.63
N PHE A 188 8.57 -8.14 12.71
CA PHE A 188 8.01 -7.08 11.87
C PHE A 188 7.30 -6.02 12.71
N ASN A 189 7.32 -4.78 12.23
CA ASN A 189 6.61 -3.67 12.83
C ASN A 189 5.10 -3.83 12.58
N PRO A 190 4.25 -3.94 13.61
CA PRO A 190 2.82 -4.15 13.40
C PRO A 190 2.11 -3.02 12.64
N ALA A 191 2.63 -1.79 12.69
CA ALA A 191 2.01 -0.65 12.02
C ALA A 191 2.27 -0.66 10.50
N THR A 192 3.51 -0.95 10.10
CA THR A 192 3.94 -0.84 8.69
C THR A 192 4.13 -2.19 8.03
N ILE A 193 4.16 -3.27 8.80
CA ILE A 193 4.65 -4.61 8.44
C ILE A 193 6.08 -4.58 7.88
N GLY A 194 6.85 -3.54 8.23
CA GLY A 194 8.26 -3.47 7.86
C GLY A 194 9.10 -4.45 8.68
N PHE A 195 10.05 -5.11 8.04
CA PHE A 195 11.04 -5.97 8.71
C PHE A 195 11.83 -5.15 9.75
N ILE A 196 11.96 -5.71 10.96
CA ILE A 196 12.76 -5.12 12.05
C ILE A 196 14.09 -5.85 12.18
N ARG A 197 14.02 -7.17 12.38
CA ARG A 197 15.19 -8.03 12.66
C ARG A 197 14.85 -9.50 12.45
N ARG A 198 15.89 -10.33 12.40
CA ARG A 198 15.81 -11.79 12.38
C ARG A 198 16.70 -12.35 13.48
N ASP A 199 16.17 -13.26 14.28
CA ASP A 199 16.93 -14.03 15.25
C ASP A 199 17.24 -15.42 14.68
N PRO A 200 18.45 -15.95 14.91
CA PRO A 200 18.78 -17.33 14.56
C PRO A 200 17.91 -18.31 15.38
N PRO A 201 17.83 -19.59 15.00
CA PRO A 201 17.22 -20.61 15.83
C PRO A 201 17.81 -20.58 17.25
N ASP A 202 16.94 -20.71 18.25
CA ASP A 202 17.35 -20.82 19.67
C ASP A 202 18.33 -22.01 19.80
N GLN A 203 19.55 -21.73 20.28
CA GLN A 203 20.59 -22.74 20.52
C GLN A 203 20.35 -23.51 21.82
#